data_AF-A0A822GLK6-F1
#
_entry.id   AF-A0A822GLK6-F1
#
_cell.length_a   1.000
_cell.length_b   1.000
_cell.length_c   1.000
_cell.angle_alpha   90.00
_cell.angle_beta   90.00
_cell.angle_gamma   90.00
#
_symmetry.space_group_name_H-M   'P 1'
#
loop_
_entity.id
_entity.type
_entity.pdbx_description
1 polymer ?
#
loop_
_entity_poly.entity_id
_entity_poly.type
_entity_poly.pdbx_seq_one_letter_code
_entity_poly.pdbx_strand_id
1 'polypeptide(L)' 'MAELARSKQLNFVDAPVAGATIGAQKGTLIFMVGGQPTDLKAVEPILGNMGKTIVHIGANGSGVAAKICNNLLVAIR' A
#
# COMPACT_ATOMS: atom_id res chain seq x y z
N MET A 1 -7.36 -8.68 -9.04
CA MET A 1 -6.67 -9.45 -7.99
C MET A 1 -7.53 -9.64 -6.75
N ALA A 2 -8.08 -8.57 -6.16
CA ALA A 2 -8.97 -8.68 -4.99
C ALA A 2 -10.14 -9.65 -5.19
N GLU A 3 -10.84 -9.58 -6.33
CA GLU A 3 -11.95 -10.50 -6.62
C GLU A 3 -11.51 -11.98 -6.68
N LEU A 4 -10.37 -12.23 -7.33
CA LEU A 4 -9.81 -13.58 -7.44
C LEU A 4 -9.38 -14.11 -6.06
N ALA A 5 -8.76 -13.29 -5.23
CA ALA A 5 -8.41 -13.65 -3.86
C ALA A 5 -9.66 -14.02 -3.05
N ARG A 6 -10.71 -13.20 -3.14
CA ARG A 6 -12.00 -13.45 -2.47
C ARG A 6 -12.64 -14.77 -2.91
N SER A 7 -12.61 -15.09 -4.21
CA SER A 7 -13.12 -16.36 -4.74
C SER A 7 -12.40 -17.59 -4.17
N LYS A 8 -11.18 -17.40 -3.65
CA LYS A 8 -10.35 -18.41 -3.00
C LYS A 8 -10.30 -18.27 -1.47
N GLN A 9 -11.20 -17.46 -0.89
CA GLN A 9 -11.25 -17.21 0.57
C GLN A 9 -9.95 -16.59 1.12
N LEU A 10 -9.29 -15.77 0.31
CA LEU A 10 -8.09 -15.02 0.69
C LEU A 10 -8.42 -13.53 0.79
N ASN A 11 -7.75 -12.85 1.71
CA ASN A 11 -7.79 -11.41 1.82
C ASN A 11 -6.72 -10.79 0.92
N PHE A 12 -7.02 -9.62 0.35
CA PHE A 12 -6.11 -8.92 -0.54
C PHE A 12 -6.02 -7.45 -0.15
N VAL A 13 -4.81 -6.93 -0.14
CA VAL A 13 -4.52 -5.50 0.01
C VAL A 13 -3.54 -5.09 -1.07
N ASP A 14 -3.75 -3.92 -1.66
CA ASP A 14 -2.72 -3.26 -2.45
C ASP A 14 -1.96 -2.29 -1.55
N ALA A 15 -0.63 -2.43 -1.49
CA ALA A 15 0.22 -1.54 -0.69
C ALA A 15 1.37 -0.94 -1.52
N PRO A 16 1.09 -0.14 -2.58
CA PRO A 16 2.12 0.65 -3.23
C PRO A 16 2.89 1.54 -2.27
N VAL A 17 4.14 1.81 -2.63
CA VAL A 17 5.09 2.46 -1.75
C VAL A 17 5.75 3.67 -2.40
N ALA A 18 6.03 4.70 -1.60
CA ALA A 18 6.94 5.78 -1.94
C ALA A 18 8.22 5.68 -1.09
N GLY A 19 9.35 5.91 -1.75
CA GLY A 19 10.69 5.64 -1.21
C GLY A 19 11.46 4.65 -2.10
N ALA A 20 12.79 4.68 -1.98
CA ALA A 20 13.69 3.77 -2.69
C ALA A 20 14.12 2.61 -1.77
N THR A 21 14.97 1.72 -2.30
CA THR A 21 15.57 0.59 -1.57
C THR A 21 16.21 1.01 -0.24
N ILE A 22 16.89 2.15 -0.20
CA ILE A 22 17.47 2.72 1.03
C ILE A 22 16.39 3.01 2.07
N GLY A 23 15.22 3.50 1.64
CA GLY A 23 14.08 3.76 2.53
C GLY A 23 13.51 2.47 3.11
N ALA A 24 13.48 1.38 2.33
CA ALA A 24 13.06 0.07 2.81
C ALA A 24 14.01 -0.46 3.89
N GLN A 25 15.32 -0.37 3.65
CA GLN A 25 16.35 -0.80 4.61
C GLN A 25 16.30 0.00 5.91
N LYS A 26 15.97 1.30 5.84
CA LYS A 26 15.88 2.18 7.01
C LYS A 26 14.52 2.15 7.71
N GLY A 27 13.55 1.39 7.20
CA GLY A 27 12.20 1.37 7.75
C GLY A 27 11.45 2.70 7.54
N THR A 28 11.77 3.46 6.50
CA THR A 28 11.24 4.81 6.27
C THR A 28 10.33 4.94 5.05
N LEU A 29 9.84 3.83 4.51
CA LEU A 29 8.90 3.88 3.39
C LEU A 29 7.56 4.50 3.78
N ILE A 30 6.86 5.03 2.78
CA ILE A 30 5.47 5.47 2.90
C ILE A 30 4.60 4.50 2.11
N PHE A 31 3.72 3.77 2.77
CA PHE A 31 2.77 2.85 2.14
C PHE A 31 1.40 3.53 1.95
N MET A 32 0.86 3.39 0.73
CA MET A 32 -0.47 3.82 0.33
C MET A 32 -1.32 2.56 0.21
N VAL A 33 -2.18 2.26 1.19
CA VAL A 33 -2.84 0.95 1.27
C VAL A 33 -4.31 1.04 0.85
N GLY A 34 -4.71 0.21 -0.11
CA GLY A 34 -6.08 -0.05 -0.50
C GLY A 34 -6.55 -1.43 0.00
N GLY A 35 -7.74 -1.49 0.59
CA GLY A 35 -8.33 -2.72 1.13
C GLY A 35 -9.33 -2.48 2.24
N GLN A 36 -9.86 -3.55 2.82
CA GLN A 36 -10.78 -3.43 3.96
C GLN A 36 -10.02 -3.01 5.23
N PRO A 37 -10.64 -2.24 6.15
CA PRO A 37 -10.00 -1.82 7.40
C PRO A 37 -9.50 -2.98 8.26
N THR A 38 -10.20 -4.13 8.21
CA THR A 38 -9.80 -5.35 8.93
C THR A 38 -8.54 -5.96 8.35
N ASP A 39 -8.40 -5.95 7.02
CA ASP A 39 -7.23 -6.50 6.33
C ASP A 39 -6.01 -5.59 6.54
N LEU A 40 -6.23 -4.27 6.57
CA LEU A 40 -5.20 -3.29 6.91
C LEU A 40 -4.58 -3.58 8.29
N LYS A 41 -5.41 -3.76 9.32
CA LYS A 41 -4.94 -4.07 10.68
C LYS A 41 -4.08 -5.33 10.73
N ALA A 42 -4.38 -6.32 9.89
CA ALA A 42 -3.61 -7.56 9.83
C ALA A 42 -2.24 -7.36 9.15
N VAL A 43 -2.14 -6.48 8.15
CA VAL A 43 -0.89 -6.24 7.41
C VAL A 43 -0.03 -5.12 7.98
N GLU A 44 -0.60 -4.22 8.78
CA GLU A 44 0.09 -3.06 9.34
C GLU A 44 1.39 -3.41 10.10
N PRO A 45 1.44 -4.46 10.96
CA PRO A 45 2.69 -4.86 11.61
C PRO A 45 3.76 -5.35 10.62
N ILE A 46 3.34 -5.95 9.50
CA ILE A 46 4.25 -6.47 8.47
C ILE A 46 4.85 -5.29 7.68
N LEU A 47 4.00 -4.36 7.25
CA LEU A 47 4.42 -3.17 6.52
C LEU A 47 5.27 -2.24 7.40
N GLY A 48 4.97 -2.17 8.70
CA GLY A 48 5.72 -1.36 9.67
C GLY A 48 7.19 -1.71 9.80
N ASN A 49 7.61 -2.92 9.42
CA ASN A 49 9.03 -3.30 9.40
C ASN A 49 9.84 -2.51 8.35
N MET A 50 9.19 -2.04 7.28
CA MET A 50 9.82 -1.29 6.19
C MET A 50 9.33 0.16 6.11
N GLY A 51 8.21 0.48 6.75
CA GLY A 51 7.50 1.75 6.60
C GLY A 51 7.46 2.59 7.85
N LYS A 52 7.70 3.89 7.70
CA LYS A 52 7.47 4.89 8.75
C LYS A 52 6.05 5.44 8.72
N THR A 53 5.36 5.31 7.58
CA THR A 53 4.01 5.85 7.41
C THR A 53 3.18 4.88 6.59
N ILE A 54 2.02 4.51 7.11
CA ILE A 54 1.05 3.64 6.45
C ILE A 54 -0.26 4.41 6.39
N VAL A 55 -0.75 4.69 5.19
CA VAL A 55 -1.96 5.49 4.97
C VAL A 55 -3.02 4.62 4.31
N HIS A 56 -4.18 4.49 4.95
CA HIS A 56 -5.35 3.85 4.33
C HIS A 56 -5.99 4.81 3.35
N ILE A 57 -5.95 4.47 2.06
CA ILE A 57 -6.48 5.34 0.99
C ILE A 57 -7.95 5.01 0.68
N GLY A 58 -8.36 3.76 0.89
CA GLY A 58 -9.73 3.33 0.59
C GLY A 58 -9.83 1.83 0.32
N ALA A 59 -10.81 1.44 -0.48
CA ALA A 59 -11.03 0.05 -0.88
C ALA A 59 -9.89 -0.49 -1.78
N ASN A 60 -9.97 -1.76 -2.14
CA ASN A 60 -8.98 -2.36 -3.04
C ASN A 60 -8.87 -1.59 -4.36
N GLY A 61 -7.63 -1.32 -4.79
CA GLY A 61 -7.28 -0.53 -5.96
C GLY A 61 -7.03 0.95 -5.65
N SER A 62 -7.50 1.47 -4.52
CA SER A 62 -7.31 2.87 -4.15
C SER A 62 -5.84 3.23 -3.90
N GLY A 63 -5.04 2.33 -3.33
CA GLY A 63 -3.60 2.56 -3.12
C GLY A 63 -2.85 2.64 -4.45
N VAL A 64 -3.20 1.77 -5.41
CA VAL A 64 -2.64 1.81 -6.78
C VAL A 64 -3.00 3.12 -7.48
N ALA A 65 -4.26 3.54 -7.41
CA ALA A 65 -4.71 4.81 -7.99
C ALA A 65 -3.93 6.01 -7.38
N ALA A 66 -3.80 6.04 -6.06
CA ALA A 66 -3.01 7.08 -5.38
C ALA A 66 -1.55 7.08 -5.82
N LYS A 67 -0.93 5.90 -6.01
CA LYS A 67 0.45 5.82 -6.48
C LYS A 67 0.63 6.31 -7.91
N ILE A 68 -0.33 6.03 -8.79
CA ILE A 68 -0.32 6.56 -10.16
C ILE A 68 -0.37 8.10 -10.12
N CYS A 69 -1.27 8.68 -9.33
CA CYS A 69 -1.35 10.14 -9.15
C CYS A 69 -0.05 10.70 -8.57
N ASN A 70 0.52 10.07 -7.54
CA ASN A 70 1.79 10.48 -6.95
C ASN A 70 2.92 10.49 -7.97
N ASN A 71 3.04 9.44 -8.79
CA ASN A 71 4.10 9.35 -9.79
C ASN A 71 3.88 10.33 -10.95
N LEU A 72 2.64 10.59 -11.35
CA LEU A 72 2.33 11.62 -12.34
C LEU A 72 2.76 13.00 -11.85
N LEU A 73 2.43 13.36 -10.60
CA LEU A 73 2.83 14.63 -9.99
C LEU A 73 4.35 14.79 -9.94
N VAL A 74 5.09 13.72 -9.67
CA VAL A 74 6.56 13.73 -9.69
C VAL A 74 7.09 13.90 -11.12
N ALA A 75 6.45 13.31 -12.12
CA ALA A 75 6.92 13.37 -13.52
C ALA A 75 6.72 14.74 -14.18
N ILE A 76 5.68 15.48 -13.78
CA ILE A 76 5.38 16.82 -14.31
C ILE A 76 6.02 17.95 -13.48
N ARG A 77 6.80 17.60 -12.46
CA ARG A 77 7.54 18.53 -11.62
C ARG A 77 8.97 18.63 -12.09
#